data_AF-A0A947BWX0-F1
#
_entry.id   AF-A0A947BWX0-F1
#
_cell.length_a   1.000
_cell.length_b   1.000
_cell.length_c   1.000
_cell.angle_alpha   90.00
_cell.angle_beta   90.00
_cell.angle_gamma   90.00
#
_symmetry.space_group_name_H-M   'P 1'
#
loop_
_entity.id
_entity.type
_entity.pdbx_description
1 polymer ?
#
loop_
_entity_poly.entity_id
_entity_poly.type
_entity_poly.pdbx_seq_one_letter_code
_entity_poly.pdbx_strand_id
1 'polypeptide(L)'
;MSGEDTRKRVEASLKSRYRRENRFRLYGVVSIVIGISFLGFLFFTIVGNGIGAFQQTFIQLDIEFDSGIIDPDGTRDEKALKTANYSKLIQSSLLAMFPEASGRRDRRALKVLVSGGASYELRDIVLRDPEVIGTTQSLWLLADDEVDMFYKGYIDRDVEQGSRRFKDNQIGWLDALAADGRVRKQFNTIFFTAGDSREPELAGIWGATKGSFFMLLVTLILSFPLGVAAALYLEEFAPRNRWVDLIE
;
A
#
# COMPACT_ATOMS: atom_id res chain seq x y z
N MET A 1 40.96 2.32 -65.84
CA MET A 1 40.11 3.22 -65.04
C MET A 1 41.02 4.17 -64.29
N SER A 2 40.89 5.48 -64.52
CA SER A 2 41.73 6.50 -63.88
C SER A 2 41.39 6.61 -62.39
N GLY A 3 42.38 6.88 -61.53
CA GLY A 3 42.17 7.05 -60.08
C GLY A 3 41.18 8.16 -59.72
N GLU A 4 40.96 9.13 -60.62
CA GLU A 4 39.92 10.16 -60.52
C GLU A 4 38.48 9.62 -60.62
N ASP A 5 38.22 8.65 -61.50
CA ASP A 5 36.89 8.06 -61.66
C ASP A 5 36.50 7.22 -60.44
N THR A 6 37.48 6.55 -59.82
CA THR A 6 37.30 5.81 -58.58
C THR A 6 37.00 6.75 -57.41
N ARG A 7 37.70 7.90 -57.32
CA ARG A 7 37.44 8.94 -56.31
C ARG A 7 36.03 9.53 -56.43
N LYS A 8 35.62 9.92 -57.65
CA LYS A 8 34.27 10.50 -57.89
C LYS A 8 33.14 9.52 -57.54
N ARG A 9 33.32 8.22 -57.80
CA ARG A 9 32.35 7.18 -57.41
C ARG A 9 32.27 6.98 -55.90
N VAL A 10 33.40 7.03 -55.21
CA VAL A 10 33.44 6.94 -53.74
C VAL A 10 32.79 8.18 -53.11
N GLU A 11 33.10 9.39 -53.58
CA GLU A 11 32.47 10.63 -53.13
C GLU A 11 30.95 10.65 -53.36
N ALA A 12 30.48 10.20 -54.52
CA ALA A 12 29.05 10.06 -54.80
C ALA A 12 28.35 9.05 -53.86
N SER A 13 29.06 8.00 -53.44
CA SER A 13 28.54 6.96 -52.53
C SER A 13 28.55 7.39 -51.06
N LEU A 14 29.46 8.28 -50.64
CA LEU A 14 29.61 8.75 -49.26
C LEU A 14 28.33 9.44 -48.75
N LYS A 15 27.73 10.32 -49.56
CA LYS A 15 26.49 11.03 -49.20
C LYS A 15 25.29 10.10 -48.98
N SER A 16 25.27 8.93 -49.62
CA SER A 16 24.23 7.90 -49.42
C SER A 16 24.46 7.13 -48.12
N ARG A 17 25.72 6.77 -47.82
CA ARG A 17 26.11 6.10 -46.58
C ARG A 17 25.85 6.97 -45.35
N TYR A 18 26.29 8.23 -45.36
CA TYR A 18 26.03 9.16 -44.25
C TYR A 18 24.53 9.36 -43.95
N ARG A 19 23.67 9.37 -44.98
CA ARG A 19 22.21 9.44 -44.80
C ARG A 19 21.64 8.16 -44.17
N ARG A 20 22.13 6.98 -44.55
CA ARG A 20 21.72 5.71 -43.95
C ARG A 20 22.20 5.59 -42.50
N GLU A 21 23.42 6.03 -42.23
CA GLU A 21 24.01 6.06 -40.89
C GLU A 21 23.26 7.03 -39.97
N ASN A 22 22.95 8.25 -40.43
CA ASN A 22 22.16 9.20 -39.65
C ASN A 22 20.76 8.67 -39.36
N ARG A 23 20.11 7.98 -40.30
CA ARG A 23 18.82 7.33 -40.07
C ARG A 23 18.92 6.20 -39.06
N PHE A 24 19.94 5.35 -39.15
CA PHE A 24 20.18 4.28 -38.19
C PHE A 24 20.43 4.82 -36.78
N ARG A 25 21.28 5.84 -36.64
CA ARG A 25 21.53 6.53 -35.36
C ARG A 25 20.25 7.18 -34.83
N LEU A 26 19.47 7.84 -35.69
CA LEU A 26 18.20 8.44 -35.31
C LEU A 26 17.21 7.37 -34.79
N TYR A 27 17.07 6.24 -35.48
CA TYR A 27 16.22 5.14 -35.00
C TYR A 27 16.70 4.60 -33.66
N GLY A 28 18.01 4.43 -33.46
CA GLY A 28 18.58 4.02 -32.17
C GLY A 28 18.26 5.00 -31.04
N VAL A 29 18.47 6.30 -31.28
CA VAL A 29 18.15 7.35 -30.29
C VAL A 29 16.66 7.41 -30.01
N VAL A 30 15.80 7.36 -31.04
CA VAL A 30 14.35 7.34 -30.87
C VAL A 30 13.90 6.14 -30.05
N SER A 31 14.43 4.94 -30.32
CA SER A 31 14.11 3.75 -29.54
C SER A 31 14.51 3.89 -28.07
N ILE A 32 15.69 4.44 -27.78
CA ILE A 32 16.15 4.70 -26.40
C ILE A 32 15.23 5.71 -25.71
N VAL A 33 14.91 6.82 -26.38
CA VAL A 33 14.02 7.86 -25.83
C VAL A 33 12.64 7.28 -25.53
N ILE A 34 12.05 6.52 -26.46
CA ILE A 34 10.77 5.85 -26.26
C ILE A 34 10.84 4.91 -25.05
N GLY A 35 11.91 4.11 -24.93
CA GLY A 35 12.11 3.21 -23.79
C GLY A 35 12.16 3.95 -22.46
N ILE A 36 12.94 5.04 -22.39
CA ILE A 36 13.03 5.89 -21.19
C ILE A 36 11.68 6.57 -20.90
N SER A 37 10.96 7.02 -21.92
CA SER A 37 9.63 7.62 -21.75
C SER A 37 8.63 6.63 -21.17
N PHE A 38 8.61 5.37 -21.63
CA PHE A 38 7.76 4.33 -21.05
C PHE A 38 8.12 4.04 -19.60
N LEU A 39 9.41 3.98 -19.26
CA LEU A 39 9.86 3.79 -17.88
C LEU A 39 9.43 4.97 -17.00
N GLY A 40 9.59 6.21 -17.47
CA GLY A 40 9.13 7.40 -16.75
C GLY A 40 7.61 7.42 -16.55
N PHE A 41 6.85 7.04 -17.57
CA PHE A 41 5.39 6.91 -17.48
C PHE A 41 4.96 5.82 -16.49
N LEU A 42 5.66 4.68 -16.48
CA LEU A 42 5.42 3.60 -15.51
C LEU A 42 5.63 4.12 -14.07
N PHE A 43 6.76 4.79 -13.79
CA PHE A 43 7.00 5.35 -12.47
C PHE A 43 5.98 6.41 -12.09
N PHE A 44 5.61 7.28 -13.02
CA PHE A 44 4.58 8.30 -12.79
C PHE A 44 3.25 7.69 -12.38
N THR A 45 2.80 6.65 -13.09
CA THR A 45 1.53 5.96 -12.77
C THR A 45 1.60 5.21 -11.45
N ILE A 46 2.72 4.52 -11.15
CA ILE A 46 2.93 3.83 -9.87
C ILE A 46 2.88 4.81 -8.70
N VAL A 47 3.63 5.92 -8.78
CA VAL A 47 3.68 6.92 -7.71
C VAL A 47 2.32 7.61 -7.57
N GLY A 48 1.72 8.04 -8.68
CA GLY A 48 0.41 8.70 -8.67
C GLY A 48 -0.69 7.86 -8.02
N ASN A 49 -0.78 6.59 -8.40
CA ASN A 49 -1.76 5.66 -7.82
C ASN A 49 -1.40 5.24 -6.38
N GLY A 50 -0.11 5.27 -6.02
CA GLY A 50 0.39 4.86 -4.70
C GLY A 50 0.28 5.93 -3.62
N ILE A 51 0.25 7.23 -3.97
CA ILE A 51 0.19 8.34 -2.98
C ILE A 51 -1.02 8.20 -2.04
N GLY A 52 -2.14 7.68 -2.53
CA GLY A 52 -3.33 7.44 -1.72
C GLY A 52 -3.09 6.48 -0.54
N ALA A 53 -2.12 5.56 -0.63
CA ALA A 53 -1.84 4.59 0.45
C ALA A 53 -1.22 5.24 1.70
N PHE A 54 -0.55 6.39 1.55
CA PHE A 54 0.10 7.11 2.65
C PHE A 54 -0.90 7.88 3.52
N GLN A 55 -2.16 7.97 3.12
CA GLN A 55 -3.22 8.60 3.88
C GLN A 55 -4.30 7.58 4.21
N GLN A 56 -4.90 7.70 5.38
CA GLN A 56 -6.03 6.89 5.82
C GLN A 56 -7.07 7.75 6.52
N THR A 57 -8.33 7.38 6.34
CA THR A 57 -9.46 8.06 6.97
C THR A 57 -9.71 7.49 8.36
N PHE A 58 -9.86 8.38 9.34
CA PHE A 58 -10.15 8.06 10.73
C PHE A 58 -11.46 8.73 11.15
N ILE A 59 -12.22 8.05 12.00
CA ILE A 59 -13.46 8.54 12.60
C ILE A 59 -13.26 8.69 14.10
N GLN A 60 -13.61 9.86 14.63
CA GLN A 60 -13.56 10.14 16.06
C GLN A 60 -14.84 9.65 16.74
N LEU A 61 -14.70 8.69 17.63
CA LEU A 61 -15.78 8.16 18.45
C LEU A 61 -15.50 8.35 19.93
N ASP A 62 -16.54 8.70 20.67
CA ASP A 62 -16.51 8.75 22.13
C ASP A 62 -16.87 7.35 22.63
N ILE A 63 -15.85 6.59 23.01
CA ILE A 63 -15.96 5.19 23.41
C ILE A 63 -16.06 5.12 24.93
N GLU A 64 -17.23 4.68 25.40
CA GLU A 64 -17.42 4.29 26.79
C GLU A 64 -16.90 2.86 26.99
N PHE A 65 -15.87 2.70 27.83
CA PHE A 65 -15.32 1.41 28.19
C PHE A 65 -16.17 0.74 29.27
N ASP A 66 -17.39 0.35 28.91
CA ASP A 66 -18.35 -0.25 29.84
C ASP A 66 -17.80 -1.52 30.52
N SER A 67 -17.71 -1.49 31.85
CA SER A 67 -17.25 -2.62 32.67
C SER A 67 -18.16 -3.84 32.53
N GLY A 68 -19.48 -3.64 32.35
CA GLY A 68 -20.43 -4.73 32.14
C GLY A 68 -20.25 -5.47 30.80
N ILE A 69 -19.50 -4.90 29.85
CA ILE A 69 -19.15 -5.53 28.57
C ILE A 69 -17.74 -6.12 28.61
N ILE A 70 -16.81 -5.44 29.28
CA ILE A 70 -15.38 -5.78 29.26
C ILE A 70 -14.99 -6.75 30.38
N ASP A 71 -15.44 -6.49 31.61
CA ASP A 71 -15.09 -7.25 32.81
C ASP A 71 -16.28 -7.27 33.79
N PRO A 72 -17.34 -8.07 33.52
CA PRO A 72 -18.55 -8.09 34.33
C PRO A 72 -18.32 -8.50 35.78
N ASP A 73 -17.31 -9.34 36.02
CA ASP A 73 -16.95 -9.86 37.34
C ASP A 73 -15.98 -8.94 38.09
N GLY A 74 -15.47 -7.87 37.45
CA GLY A 74 -14.54 -6.92 38.03
C GLY A 74 -13.18 -7.50 38.42
N THR A 75 -12.82 -8.66 37.85
CA THR A 75 -11.64 -9.43 38.23
C THR A 75 -10.36 -8.94 37.57
N ARG A 76 -10.49 -8.17 36.47
CA ARG A 76 -9.42 -7.72 35.58
C ARG A 76 -8.51 -8.85 35.11
N ASP A 77 -9.06 -10.06 34.96
CA ASP A 77 -8.33 -11.21 34.47
C ASP A 77 -7.91 -11.01 33.00
N GLU A 78 -6.63 -11.26 32.71
CA GLU A 78 -6.05 -11.00 31.39
C GLU A 78 -6.76 -11.80 30.28
N LYS A 79 -7.21 -13.02 30.58
CA LYS A 79 -7.92 -13.86 29.61
C LYS A 79 -9.33 -13.30 29.34
N ALA A 80 -10.04 -12.87 30.38
CA ALA A 80 -11.33 -12.21 30.23
C ALA A 80 -11.21 -10.95 29.36
N LEU A 81 -10.24 -10.07 29.68
CA LEU A 81 -9.99 -8.84 28.94
C LEU A 81 -9.64 -9.10 27.46
N LYS A 82 -8.88 -10.15 27.14
CA LYS A 82 -8.56 -10.51 25.74
C LYS A 82 -9.76 -10.94 24.91
N THR A 83 -10.78 -11.52 25.55
CA THR A 83 -11.95 -12.12 24.88
C THR A 83 -13.22 -11.26 24.91
N ALA A 84 -13.16 -10.11 25.61
CA ALA A 84 -14.26 -9.17 25.69
C ALA A 84 -14.72 -8.66 24.31
N ASN A 85 -15.99 -8.24 24.23
CA ASN A 85 -16.61 -7.81 22.98
C ASN A 85 -16.44 -6.31 22.73
N TYR A 86 -15.22 -5.90 22.35
CA TYR A 86 -14.89 -4.51 22.02
C TYR A 86 -15.67 -3.96 20.83
N SER A 87 -16.06 -4.81 19.88
CA SER A 87 -16.94 -4.43 18.78
C SER A 87 -18.28 -3.86 19.26
N LYS A 88 -18.78 -4.32 20.41
CA LYS A 88 -20.03 -3.84 20.99
C LYS A 88 -19.90 -2.41 21.51
N LEU A 89 -18.74 -2.02 22.04
CA LEU A 89 -18.48 -0.65 22.52
C LEU A 89 -18.57 0.36 21.38
N ILE A 90 -17.91 0.05 20.25
CA ILE A 90 -17.95 0.86 19.02
C ILE A 90 -19.39 0.96 18.53
N GLN A 91 -20.11 -0.16 18.48
CA GLN A 91 -21.51 -0.19 18.05
C GLN A 91 -22.41 0.66 18.96
N SER A 92 -22.24 0.59 20.28
CA SER A 92 -22.99 1.39 21.24
C SER A 92 -22.75 2.89 21.04
N SER A 93 -21.48 3.30 20.86
CA SER A 93 -21.11 4.69 20.60
C SER A 93 -21.73 5.22 19.30
N LEU A 94 -21.66 4.45 18.22
CA LEU A 94 -22.28 4.82 16.95
C LEU A 94 -23.81 4.92 17.05
N LEU A 95 -24.47 3.99 17.75
CA LEU A 95 -25.92 4.02 17.94
C LEU A 95 -26.39 5.16 18.85
N ALA A 96 -25.55 5.60 19.79
CA ALA A 96 -25.85 6.76 20.61
C ALA A 96 -25.90 8.06 19.78
N MET A 97 -25.06 8.16 18.74
CA MET A 97 -25.06 9.30 17.82
C MET A 97 -26.17 9.20 16.76
N PHE A 98 -26.50 7.99 16.30
CA PHE A 98 -27.48 7.73 15.24
C PHE A 98 -28.62 6.82 15.72
N PRO A 99 -29.47 7.28 16.66
CA PRO A 99 -30.54 6.47 17.24
C PRO A 99 -31.61 6.04 16.22
N GLU A 100 -31.72 6.74 15.09
CA GLU A 100 -32.61 6.40 13.98
C GLU A 100 -32.23 5.08 13.28
N ALA A 101 -30.96 4.64 13.40
CA ALA A 101 -30.44 3.39 12.86
C ALA A 101 -30.89 2.14 13.66
N SER A 102 -32.20 2.02 13.90
CA SER A 102 -32.79 1.00 14.78
C SER A 102 -32.87 -0.40 14.15
N GLY A 103 -33.02 -0.47 12.82
CA GLY A 103 -33.20 -1.72 12.07
C GLY A 103 -31.94 -2.60 12.00
N ARG A 104 -32.10 -3.92 11.93
CA ARG A 104 -30.97 -4.88 11.86
C ARG A 104 -30.01 -4.59 10.70
N ARG A 105 -30.54 -4.15 9.55
CA ARG A 105 -29.73 -3.78 8.38
C ARG A 105 -28.94 -2.50 8.60
N ASP A 106 -29.55 -1.51 9.24
CA ASP A 106 -28.94 -0.20 9.52
C ASP A 106 -27.86 -0.34 10.57
N ARG A 107 -28.11 -1.07 11.66
CA ARG A 107 -27.10 -1.39 12.67
C ARG A 107 -25.86 -2.07 12.09
N ARG A 108 -26.04 -2.94 11.09
CA ARG A 108 -24.92 -3.59 10.39
C ARG A 108 -24.18 -2.59 9.49
N ALA A 109 -24.91 -1.77 8.75
CA ALA A 109 -24.32 -0.76 7.87
C ALA A 109 -23.54 0.31 8.66
N LEU A 110 -24.05 0.70 9.83
CA LEU A 110 -23.42 1.65 10.73
C LEU A 110 -22.14 1.07 11.34
N LYS A 111 -22.17 -0.20 11.78
CA LYS A 111 -20.98 -0.89 12.29
C LYS A 111 -19.83 -0.90 11.27
N VAL A 112 -20.14 -1.06 9.99
CA VAL A 112 -19.14 -1.13 8.90
C VAL A 112 -18.48 0.22 8.62
N LEU A 113 -18.91 1.33 9.22
CA LEU A 113 -18.20 2.61 9.00
C LEU A 113 -16.80 2.64 9.63
N VAL A 114 -16.58 1.84 10.67
CA VAL A 114 -15.31 1.73 11.39
C VAL A 114 -14.69 0.37 11.11
N SER A 115 -13.38 0.34 10.91
CA SER A 115 -12.63 -0.89 10.63
C SER A 115 -12.86 -1.96 11.70
N GLY A 116 -12.87 -3.23 11.27
CA GLY A 116 -12.83 -4.37 12.19
C GLY A 116 -11.61 -4.32 13.13
N GLY A 117 -10.51 -3.76 12.63
CA GLY A 117 -9.27 -3.49 13.35
C GLY A 117 -9.42 -2.65 14.62
N ALA A 118 -10.37 -1.71 14.65
CA ALA A 118 -10.57 -0.82 15.78
C ALA A 118 -10.92 -1.58 17.07
N SER A 119 -11.59 -2.74 16.95
CA SER A 119 -11.90 -3.58 18.11
C SER A 119 -10.63 -4.17 18.77
N TYR A 120 -9.60 -4.46 17.97
CA TYR A 120 -8.30 -4.90 18.48
C TYR A 120 -7.53 -3.74 19.10
N GLU A 121 -7.62 -2.54 18.52
CA GLU A 121 -7.02 -1.33 19.09
C GLU A 121 -7.59 -1.02 20.48
N LEU A 122 -8.92 -1.06 20.65
CA LEU A 122 -9.56 -0.87 21.94
C LEU A 122 -9.14 -1.94 22.97
N ARG A 123 -9.04 -3.21 22.54
CA ARG A 123 -8.52 -4.28 23.39
C ARG A 123 -7.10 -4.00 23.84
N ASP A 124 -6.24 -3.60 22.93
CA ASP A 124 -4.82 -3.37 23.22
C ASP A 124 -4.63 -2.14 24.12
N ILE A 125 -5.53 -1.14 24.06
CA ILE A 125 -5.60 -0.05 25.04
C ILE A 125 -5.94 -0.60 26.43
N VAL A 126 -6.99 -1.39 26.57
CA VAL A 126 -7.42 -1.96 27.87
C VAL A 126 -6.37 -2.91 28.46
N LEU A 127 -5.71 -3.72 27.63
CA LEU A 127 -4.65 -4.63 28.09
C LEU A 127 -3.40 -3.88 28.55
N ARG A 128 -3.11 -2.73 27.95
CA ARG A 128 -1.98 -1.87 28.36
C ARG A 128 -2.30 -1.11 29.63
N ASP A 129 -3.53 -0.63 29.75
CA ASP A 129 -4.01 0.15 30.88
C ASP A 129 -5.46 -0.26 31.25
N PRO A 130 -5.64 -1.19 32.21
CA PRO A 130 -6.97 -1.60 32.66
C PRO A 130 -7.74 -0.51 33.43
N GLU A 131 -7.13 0.62 33.81
CA GLU A 131 -7.80 1.71 34.52
C GLU A 131 -8.78 2.49 33.64
N VAL A 132 -8.66 2.33 32.31
CA VAL A 132 -9.59 2.95 31.37
C VAL A 132 -11.01 2.37 31.45
N ILE A 133 -11.18 1.19 32.04
CA ILE A 133 -12.49 0.54 32.21
C ILE A 133 -13.37 1.41 33.12
N GLY A 134 -14.57 1.74 32.64
CA GLY A 134 -15.52 2.64 33.28
C GLY A 134 -15.36 4.11 32.87
N THR A 135 -14.39 4.45 32.00
CA THR A 135 -14.20 5.80 31.48
C THR A 135 -14.74 5.95 30.06
N THR A 136 -15.04 7.19 29.65
CA THR A 136 -15.30 7.52 28.25
C THR A 136 -14.08 8.21 27.67
N GLN A 137 -13.58 7.72 26.54
CA GLN A 137 -12.45 8.33 25.84
C GLN A 137 -12.81 8.68 24.40
N SER A 138 -12.36 9.84 23.95
CA SER A 138 -12.51 10.27 22.57
C SER A 138 -11.33 9.76 21.75
N LEU A 139 -11.58 8.78 20.88
CA LEU A 139 -10.55 8.06 20.14
C LEU A 139 -10.75 8.22 18.63
N TRP A 140 -9.63 8.35 17.92
CA TRP A 140 -9.61 8.34 16.46
C TRP A 140 -9.41 6.92 15.99
N LEU A 141 -10.48 6.29 15.55
CA LEU A 141 -10.48 4.90 15.11
C LEU A 141 -10.36 4.85 13.59
N LEU A 142 -9.65 3.85 13.09
CA LEU A 142 -9.49 3.64 11.65
C LEU A 142 -10.87 3.40 11.01
N ALA A 143 -11.15 4.13 9.93
CA ALA A 143 -12.36 3.90 9.13
C ALA A 143 -12.20 2.65 8.27
N ASP A 144 -13.32 2.05 7.91
CA ASP A 144 -13.37 0.91 6.98
C ASP A 144 -12.84 1.29 5.58
N ASP A 145 -12.36 0.31 4.82
CA ASP A 145 -11.75 0.54 3.51
C ASP A 145 -12.70 1.23 2.53
N GLU A 146 -14.00 0.89 2.56
CA GLU A 146 -14.97 1.54 1.70
C GLU A 146 -15.10 3.03 2.08
N VAL A 147 -15.15 3.35 3.37
CA VAL A 147 -15.21 4.75 3.85
C VAL A 147 -13.98 5.52 3.40
N ASP A 148 -12.80 4.91 3.54
CA ASP A 148 -11.55 5.52 3.11
C ASP A 148 -11.51 5.78 1.60
N MET A 149 -11.98 4.82 0.79
CA MET A 149 -12.11 4.99 -0.67
C MET A 149 -13.10 6.10 -1.04
N PHE A 150 -14.20 6.22 -0.30
CA PHE A 150 -15.16 7.30 -0.47
C PHE A 150 -14.52 8.67 -0.23
N TYR A 151 -13.85 8.85 0.91
CA TYR A 151 -13.18 10.12 1.21
C TYR A 151 -12.00 10.41 0.28
N LYS A 152 -11.36 9.40 -0.31
CA LYS A 152 -10.32 9.54 -1.33
C LYS A 152 -10.87 9.85 -2.73
N GLY A 153 -12.19 9.81 -2.93
CA GLY A 153 -12.83 10.16 -4.20
C GLY A 153 -12.84 9.03 -5.23
N TYR A 154 -12.66 7.78 -4.79
CA TYR A 154 -12.78 6.61 -5.67
C TYR A 154 -14.22 6.07 -5.75
N ILE A 155 -15.13 6.59 -4.93
CA ILE A 155 -16.56 6.24 -4.93
C ILE A 155 -17.37 7.50 -5.22
N ASP A 156 -18.05 7.53 -6.36
CA ASP A 156 -18.89 8.65 -6.76
C ASP A 156 -20.21 8.69 -6.00
N ARG A 157 -20.52 9.86 -5.43
CA ARG A 157 -21.74 10.12 -4.65
C ARG A 157 -23.00 10.27 -5.51
N ASP A 158 -22.83 10.60 -6.78
CA ASP A 158 -23.94 10.95 -7.69
C ASP A 158 -24.46 9.75 -8.48
N VAL A 159 -23.86 8.58 -8.27
CA VAL A 159 -24.26 7.31 -8.90
C VAL A 159 -25.41 6.67 -8.11
N GLU A 160 -26.36 6.07 -8.83
CA GLU A 160 -27.50 5.35 -8.26
C GLU A 160 -27.05 4.30 -7.22
N GLN A 161 -27.80 4.20 -6.11
CA GLN A 161 -27.46 3.35 -4.96
C GLN A 161 -27.13 1.89 -5.33
N GLY A 162 -27.82 1.32 -6.32
CA GLY A 162 -27.60 -0.07 -6.75
C GLY A 162 -26.26 -0.30 -7.48
N SER A 163 -25.61 0.75 -7.95
CA SER A 163 -24.35 0.70 -8.69
C SER A 163 -23.12 1.10 -7.86
N ARG A 164 -23.31 1.45 -6.57
CA ARG A 164 -22.24 1.81 -5.63
C ARG A 164 -22.23 0.86 -4.43
N ARG A 165 -21.06 0.73 -3.80
CA ARG A 165 -20.90 -0.10 -2.59
C ARG A 165 -21.56 0.52 -1.35
N PHE A 166 -21.70 1.85 -1.33
CA PHE A 166 -22.33 2.61 -0.25
C PHE A 166 -23.84 2.77 -0.41
N LYS A 167 -24.54 2.64 0.71
CA LYS A 167 -25.95 3.04 0.79
C LYS A 167 -26.10 4.51 1.16
N ASP A 168 -27.22 5.09 0.76
CA ASP A 168 -27.55 6.51 0.97
C ASP A 168 -27.58 6.88 2.46
N ASN A 169 -28.08 5.97 3.31
CA ASN A 169 -28.08 6.17 4.76
C ASN A 169 -26.66 6.25 5.34
N GLN A 170 -25.73 5.43 4.84
CA GLN A 170 -24.33 5.47 5.27
C GLN A 170 -23.67 6.78 4.87
N ILE A 171 -23.96 7.31 3.67
CA ILE A 171 -23.47 8.62 3.24
C ILE A 171 -24.01 9.71 4.17
N GLY A 172 -25.30 9.68 4.50
CA GLY A 172 -25.89 10.64 5.44
C GLY A 172 -25.21 10.63 6.82
N TRP A 173 -24.89 9.46 7.37
CA TRP A 173 -24.15 9.35 8.63
C TRP A 173 -22.71 9.87 8.51
N LEU A 174 -22.04 9.58 7.40
CA LEU A 174 -20.69 10.08 7.14
C LEU A 174 -20.66 11.61 6.99
N ASP A 175 -21.66 12.18 6.30
CA ASP A 175 -21.80 13.63 6.15
C ASP A 175 -22.04 14.31 7.50
N ALA A 176 -22.86 13.70 8.36
CA ALA A 176 -23.07 14.18 9.74
C ALA A 176 -21.77 14.15 10.55
N LEU A 177 -21.03 13.04 10.51
CA LEU A 177 -19.72 12.92 11.18
C LEU A 177 -18.71 13.94 10.64
N ALA A 178 -18.71 14.19 9.33
CA ALA A 178 -17.83 15.17 8.71
C ALA A 178 -18.20 16.61 9.09
N ALA A 179 -19.49 16.93 9.14
CA ALA A 179 -19.99 18.24 9.57
C ALA A 179 -19.59 18.55 11.01
N ASP A 180 -19.56 17.54 11.88
CA ASP A 180 -19.11 17.64 13.27
C ASP A 180 -17.57 17.65 13.42
N GLY A 181 -16.82 17.56 12.31
CA GLY A 181 -15.36 17.50 12.32
C GLY A 181 -14.78 16.19 12.88
N ARG A 182 -15.61 15.14 12.98
CA ARG A 182 -15.24 13.81 13.50
C ARG A 182 -14.65 12.88 12.45
N VAL A 183 -14.42 13.36 11.23
CA VAL A 183 -13.73 12.60 10.18
C VAL A 183 -12.51 13.36 9.70
N ARG A 184 -11.36 12.69 9.64
CA ARG A 184 -10.14 13.28 9.08
C ARG A 184 -9.25 12.25 8.42
N LYS A 185 -8.51 12.68 7.40
CA LYS A 185 -7.40 11.91 6.84
C LYS A 185 -6.14 12.15 7.66
N GLN A 186 -5.45 11.07 8.03
CA GLN A 186 -4.18 11.10 8.73
C GLN A 186 -3.12 10.35 7.92
N PHE A 187 -1.85 10.53 8.30
CA PHE A 187 -0.76 9.76 7.72
C PHE A 187 -0.86 8.30 8.15
N ASN A 188 -0.84 7.39 7.19
CA ASN A 188 -0.97 5.95 7.40
C ASN A 188 0.36 5.34 7.87
N THR A 189 0.54 5.22 9.18
CA THR A 189 1.69 4.52 9.75
C THR A 189 1.56 3.00 9.65
N ILE A 190 0.32 2.48 9.66
CA ILE A 190 -0.01 1.05 9.55
C ILE A 190 0.57 0.47 8.26
N PHE A 191 0.55 1.23 7.16
CA PHE A 191 1.15 0.83 5.89
C PHE A 191 2.59 0.33 6.00
N PHE A 192 3.40 0.95 6.88
CA PHE A 192 4.82 0.61 7.04
C PHE A 192 5.10 -0.43 8.13
N THR A 193 4.21 -0.55 9.12
CA THR A 193 4.43 -1.40 10.29
C THR A 193 3.68 -2.73 10.22
N ALA A 194 2.56 -2.77 9.50
CA ALA A 194 1.72 -3.95 9.34
C ALA A 194 2.18 -4.85 8.19
N GLY A 195 1.82 -6.13 8.30
CA GLY A 195 1.98 -7.14 7.26
C GLY A 195 0.76 -7.23 6.34
N ASP A 196 0.61 -8.36 5.65
CA ASP A 196 -0.57 -8.66 4.87
C ASP A 196 -1.82 -8.83 5.76
N SER A 197 -2.96 -8.37 5.27
CA SER A 197 -4.26 -8.48 5.94
C SER A 197 -5.35 -8.81 4.94
N ARG A 198 -6.44 -9.38 5.43
CA ARG A 198 -7.69 -9.59 4.67
C ARG A 198 -8.53 -8.32 4.58
N GLU A 199 -8.29 -7.38 5.49
CA GLU A 199 -8.92 -6.06 5.55
C GLU A 199 -7.94 -5.06 4.90
N PRO A 200 -8.28 -4.44 3.75
CA PRO A 200 -7.37 -3.59 3.00
C PRO A 200 -6.81 -2.40 3.79
N GLU A 201 -7.59 -1.86 4.72
CA GLU A 201 -7.20 -0.75 5.59
C GLU A 201 -6.17 -1.15 6.66
N LEU A 202 -6.02 -2.44 6.96
CA LEU A 202 -4.99 -2.93 7.89
C LEU A 202 -3.77 -3.50 7.18
N ALA A 203 -3.81 -3.61 5.84
CA ALA A 203 -2.71 -4.18 5.07
C ALA A 203 -1.52 -3.19 4.99
N GLY A 204 -0.32 -3.74 5.16
CA GLY A 204 0.93 -3.00 5.05
C GLY A 204 2.01 -3.77 4.27
N ILE A 205 3.11 -3.09 3.99
CA ILE A 205 4.22 -3.59 3.18
C ILE A 205 5.31 -4.26 4.01
N TRP A 206 5.24 -4.23 5.34
CA TRP A 206 6.35 -4.65 6.21
C TRP A 206 6.75 -6.11 6.00
N GLY A 207 5.77 -6.98 5.75
CA GLY A 207 6.00 -8.38 5.40
C GLY A 207 6.80 -8.52 4.11
N ALA A 208 6.38 -7.83 3.05
CA ALA A 208 7.05 -7.84 1.76
C ALA A 208 8.46 -7.23 1.85
N THR A 209 8.63 -6.10 2.56
CA THR A 209 9.93 -5.44 2.75
C THR A 209 10.92 -6.37 3.45
N LYS A 210 10.51 -7.03 4.54
CA LYS A 210 11.37 -8.00 5.23
C LYS A 210 11.70 -9.20 4.34
N GLY A 211 10.72 -9.73 3.61
CA GLY A 211 10.93 -10.83 2.67
C GLY A 211 11.94 -10.48 1.57
N SER A 212 11.78 -9.32 0.92
CA SER A 212 12.71 -8.83 -0.10
C SER A 212 14.11 -8.59 0.47
N PHE A 213 14.21 -8.03 1.68
CA PHE A 213 15.48 -7.82 2.37
C PHE A 213 16.22 -9.14 2.60
N PHE A 214 15.56 -10.14 3.18
CA PHE A 214 16.18 -11.45 3.42
C PHE A 214 16.53 -12.19 2.13
N MET A 215 15.70 -12.08 1.09
CA MET A 215 16.00 -12.66 -0.21
C MET A 215 17.30 -12.08 -0.80
N LEU A 216 17.42 -10.74 -0.85
CA LEU A 216 18.64 -10.08 -1.33
C LEU A 216 19.86 -10.43 -0.46
N LEU A 217 19.69 -10.49 0.87
CA LEU A 217 20.76 -10.84 1.79
C LEU A 217 21.27 -12.26 1.56
N VAL A 218 20.36 -13.24 1.46
CA VAL A 218 20.72 -14.64 1.20
C VAL A 218 21.37 -14.78 -0.18
N THR A 219 20.82 -14.14 -1.20
CA THR A 219 21.43 -14.12 -2.53
C THR A 219 22.84 -13.53 -2.49
N LEU A 220 23.06 -12.44 -1.78
CA LEU A 220 24.38 -11.82 -1.63
C LEU A 220 25.37 -12.76 -0.92
N ILE A 221 24.96 -13.36 0.20
CA ILE A 221 25.80 -14.27 0.99
C ILE A 221 26.22 -15.51 0.18
N LEU A 222 25.37 -16.01 -0.72
CA LEU A 222 25.70 -17.18 -1.55
C LEU A 222 26.45 -16.80 -2.83
N SER A 223 26.02 -15.74 -3.51
CA SER A 223 26.61 -15.31 -4.79
C SER A 223 28.02 -14.75 -4.61
N PHE A 224 28.29 -14.04 -3.51
CA PHE A 224 29.59 -13.40 -3.32
C PHE A 224 30.73 -14.43 -3.15
N PRO A 225 30.68 -15.40 -2.22
CA PRO A 225 31.73 -16.42 -2.10
C PRO A 225 31.84 -17.30 -3.33
N LEU A 226 30.72 -17.65 -3.97
CA LEU A 226 30.74 -18.44 -5.20
C LEU A 226 31.39 -17.69 -6.35
N GLY A 227 31.09 -16.39 -6.50
CA GLY A 227 31.71 -15.53 -7.50
C GLY A 227 33.21 -15.35 -7.27
N VAL A 228 33.62 -15.13 -6.02
CA VAL A 228 35.05 -15.04 -5.65
C VAL A 228 35.77 -16.37 -5.88
N ALA A 229 35.18 -17.50 -5.48
CA ALA A 229 35.75 -18.82 -5.70
C ALA A 229 35.88 -19.15 -7.19
N ALA A 230 34.89 -18.78 -8.01
CA ALA A 230 34.95 -18.94 -9.46
C ALA A 230 36.06 -18.08 -10.08
N ALA A 231 36.20 -16.83 -9.65
CA ALA A 231 37.26 -15.93 -10.12
C ALA A 231 38.66 -16.49 -9.76
N LEU A 232 38.88 -16.86 -8.49
CA LEU A 232 40.14 -17.47 -8.05
C LEU A 232 40.45 -18.78 -8.77
N TYR A 233 39.43 -19.61 -9.03
CA TYR A 233 39.62 -20.84 -9.78
C TYR A 233 40.03 -20.58 -11.24
N LEU A 234 39.41 -19.59 -11.89
CA LEU A 234 39.77 -19.19 -13.24
C LEU A 234 41.19 -18.64 -13.31
N GLU A 235 41.61 -17.86 -12.31
CA GLU A 235 42.95 -17.27 -12.26
C GLU A 235 44.05 -18.32 -11.99
N GLU A 236 43.82 -19.24 -11.06
CA GLU A 236 44.86 -20.19 -10.61
C GLU A 236 44.87 -21.52 -11.41
N PHE A 237 43.71 -22.01 -11.85
CA PHE A 237 43.57 -23.38 -12.35
C PHE A 237 43.02 -23.52 -13.77
N ALA A 238 42.51 -22.45 -14.42
CA ALA A 238 41.89 -22.62 -15.73
C ALA A 238 42.92 -22.81 -16.86
N PRO A 239 42.74 -23.83 -17.73
CA PRO A 239 43.60 -24.04 -18.88
C PRO A 239 43.34 -22.96 -19.94
N ARG A 240 44.41 -22.38 -20.51
CA ARG A 240 44.29 -21.35 -21.56
C ARG A 240 43.63 -21.90 -22.83
N ASN A 241 42.40 -21.50 -23.07
CA ASN A 241 41.63 -21.84 -24.26
C ASN A 241 40.72 -20.65 -24.66
N ARG A 242 40.21 -20.64 -25.90
CA ARG A 242 39.38 -19.54 -26.44
C ARG A 242 38.07 -19.28 -25.66
N TRP A 243 37.63 -20.23 -24.84
CA TRP A 243 36.43 -20.09 -24.01
C TRP A 243 36.73 -19.39 -22.69
N VAL A 244 37.92 -19.62 -22.13
CA VAL A 244 38.41 -18.89 -20.94
C VAL A 244 38.71 -17.44 -21.30
N ASP A 245 39.36 -17.16 -22.44
CA ASP A 245 39.60 -15.79 -22.97
C ASP A 245 38.30 -14.98 -23.25
N LEU A 246 37.15 -15.65 -23.37
CA LEU A 246 35.85 -14.99 -23.59
C LEU A 246 35.19 -14.57 -22.26
N ILE A 247 35.52 -15.28 -21.17
CA ILE A 247 34.89 -15.14 -19.84
C ILE A 247 35.77 -14.29 -18.91
N GLU A 248 37.10 -14.34 -19.07
CA GLU A 248 38.07 -13.38 -18.49
C GLU A 248 37.87 -11.97 -19.09
#